data_AF-A0A7V5RNK2-F1
#
_entry.id   AF-A0A7V5RNK2-F1
#
_cell.length_a   1.000
_cell.length_b   1.000
_cell.length_c   1.000
_cell.angle_alpha   90.00
_cell.angle_beta   90.00
_cell.angle_gamma   90.00
#
_symmetry.space_group_name_H-M   'P 1'
#
loop_
_entity.id
_entity.type
_entity.pdbx_description
1 polymer ?
#
loop_
_entity_poly.entity_id
_entity_poly.type
_entity_poly.pdbx_seq_one_letter_code
_entity_poly.pdbx_strand_id
1 'polypeptide(L)' 'MSEKIEFEHTERFPSSIEHLDKIESISADIAHKAGFDDSTVDDISIALTELVNNAIHHGNHDDISKQVTV' A
#
# COMPACT_ATOMS: atom_id res chain seq x y z
N MET A 1 19.98 -6.58 -23.52
CA MET A 1 19.80 -6.87 -22.07
C MET A 1 18.87 -5.79 -21.56
N SER A 2 17.67 -6.14 -21.13
CA SER A 2 16.77 -5.19 -20.46
C SER A 2 17.30 -4.97 -19.05
N GLU A 3 17.50 -3.71 -18.65
CA GLU A 3 17.72 -3.38 -17.24
C GLU A 3 16.51 -3.86 -16.43
N LYS A 4 16.76 -4.60 -15.36
CA LYS A 4 15.75 -4.80 -14.32
C LYS A 4 15.53 -3.44 -13.67
N ILE A 5 14.33 -2.89 -13.81
CA ILE A 5 13.95 -1.73 -13.01
C ILE A 5 13.58 -2.25 -11.62
N GLU A 6 14.40 -1.95 -10.62
CA GLU A 6 14.07 -2.17 -9.23
C GLU A 6 13.31 -0.94 -8.72
N PHE A 7 12.09 -1.16 -8.25
CA PHE A 7 11.26 -0.14 -7.64
C PHE A 7 11.23 -0.36 -6.13
N GLU A 8 11.69 0.62 -5.38
CA GLU A 8 11.56 0.67 -3.93
C GLU A 8 10.74 1.91 -3.56
N HIS A 9 9.68 1.71 -2.78
CA HIS A 9 8.86 2.78 -2.23
C HIS A 9 8.65 2.47 -0.76
N THR A 10 8.76 3.49 0.08
CA THR A 10 8.46 3.39 1.51
C THR A 10 7.72 4.63 1.95
N GLU A 11 6.58 4.42 2.60
CA GLU A 11 5.80 5.47 3.21
C GLU A 11 5.50 5.17 4.68
N ARG A 12 5.31 6.24 5.45
CA ARG A 12 4.83 6.19 6.83
C ARG A 12 3.70 7.15 7.04
N PHE A 13 2.67 6.69 7.73
CA PHE A 13 1.50 7.48 8.06
C PHE A 13 0.97 7.09 9.44
N PRO A 14 0.28 8.04 10.12
CA PRO A 14 -0.49 7.73 11.32
C PRO A 14 -1.42 6.54 11.11
N SER A 15 -1.65 5.78 12.18
CA SER A 15 -2.57 4.67 12.18
C SER A 15 -4.04 5.13 12.08
N SER A 16 -4.43 5.61 10.89
CA SER A 16 -5.72 6.21 10.59
C SER A 16 -6.24 5.74 9.22
N ILE A 17 -7.53 5.42 9.16
CA ILE A 17 -8.22 4.97 7.94
C ILE A 17 -8.23 6.03 6.83
N GLU A 18 -8.02 7.31 7.16
CA GLU A 18 -7.95 8.41 6.19
C GLU A 18 -6.81 8.25 5.18
N HIS A 19 -5.85 7.35 5.46
CA HIS A 19 -4.73 7.07 4.57
C HIS A 19 -4.97 5.88 3.63
N LEU A 20 -6.07 5.13 3.75
CA LEU A 20 -6.33 3.95 2.92
C LEU A 20 -6.47 4.29 1.43
N ASP A 21 -7.21 5.34 1.08
CA ASP A 21 -7.35 5.80 -0.32
C ASP A 21 -5.99 6.14 -0.95
N LYS A 22 -5.08 6.70 -0.15
CA LYS A 22 -3.72 7.03 -0.60
C LYS A 22 -2.91 5.76 -0.87
N ILE A 23 -3.04 4.74 -0.01
CA ILE A 23 -2.36 3.46 -0.19
C ILE A 23 -2.84 2.74 -1.44
N GLU A 24 -4.16 2.70 -1.67
CA GLU A 24 -4.74 2.13 -2.89
C GLU A 24 -4.21 2.82 -4.15
N SER A 25 -4.17 4.16 -4.16
CA SER A 25 -3.63 4.92 -5.29
C SER A 25 -2.13 4.66 -5.52
N ILE A 26 -1.32 4.57 -4.47
CA ILE A 26 0.12 4.34 -4.58
C ILE A 26 0.40 2.90 -5.04
N SER A 27 -0.29 1.91 -4.49
CA SER A 27 -0.12 0.51 -4.91
C SER A 27 -0.49 0.32 -6.36
N ALA A 28 -1.59 0.95 -6.81
CA ALA A 28 -2.01 0.89 -8.20
C ALA A 28 -0.95 1.49 -9.14
N ASP A 29 -0.47 2.68 -8.82
CA ASP A 29 0.58 3.37 -9.57
C ASP A 29 1.88 2.55 -9.68
N ILE A 30 2.31 1.93 -8.57
CA ILE A 30 3.53 1.11 -8.54
C ILE A 30 3.32 -0.17 -9.36
N ALA A 31 2.19 -0.85 -9.18
CA ALA A 31 1.90 -2.08 -9.91
C ALA A 31 1.79 -1.84 -11.42
N HIS A 32 1.16 -0.74 -11.84
CA HIS A 32 1.15 -0.33 -13.25
C HIS A 32 2.57 -0.06 -13.79
N LYS A 33 3.40 0.67 -13.03
CA LYS A 33 4.81 0.93 -13.42
C LYS A 33 5.65 -0.34 -13.50
N ALA A 34 5.31 -1.36 -12.71
CA ALA A 34 5.92 -2.68 -12.77
C ALA A 34 5.44 -3.53 -13.95
N GLY A 35 4.43 -3.07 -14.71
CA GLY A 35 3.93 -3.72 -15.92
C GLY A 35 2.88 -4.80 -15.67
N PHE A 36 2.22 -4.78 -14.52
CA PHE A 36 1.07 -5.65 -14.26
C PHE A 36 -0.17 -5.21 -15.05
N ASP A 37 -1.04 -6.16 -15.38
CA ASP A 37 -2.35 -5.89 -15.97
C ASP A 37 -3.34 -5.33 -14.94
N ASP A 38 -4.41 -4.69 -15.42
CA ASP A 38 -5.40 -4.01 -14.57
C ASP A 38 -6.00 -4.93 -13.50
N SER A 39 -6.29 -6.20 -13.84
CA SER A 39 -6.83 -7.16 -12.86
C SER A 39 -5.83 -7.43 -11.73
N THR A 40 -4.56 -7.61 -12.07
CA THR A 40 -3.51 -7.85 -11.09
C THR A 40 -3.23 -6.59 -10.26
N VAL A 41 -3.35 -5.41 -10.88
CA VAL A 41 -3.22 -4.12 -10.18
C VAL A 41 -4.33 -3.94 -9.14
N ASP A 42 -5.57 -4.27 -9.50
CA ASP A 42 -6.72 -4.24 -8.58
C ASP A 42 -6.50 -5.21 -7.41
N ASP A 43 -6.08 -6.46 -7.70
CA ASP A 43 -5.81 -7.48 -6.68
C ASP A 43 -4.72 -7.03 -5.70
N ILE A 44 -3.62 -6.45 -6.20
CA ILE A 44 -2.53 -5.91 -5.37
C ILE A 44 -3.03 -4.77 -4.49
N SER A 45 -3.84 -3.87 -5.05
CA SER A 45 -4.33 -2.69 -4.32
C SER A 45 -5.28 -3.08 -3.21
N ILE A 46 -6.20 -4.02 -3.45
CA ILE A 46 -7.07 -4.59 -2.41
C ILE A 46 -6.23 -5.27 -1.32
N ALA A 47 -5.27 -6.11 -1.70
CA ALA A 47 -4.44 -6.83 -0.74
C ALA A 47 -3.63 -5.89 0.18
N LEU A 48 -3.07 -4.81 -0.38
CA LEU A 48 -2.29 -3.85 0.39
C LEU A 48 -3.19 -3.01 1.30
N THR A 49 -4.35 -2.57 0.80
CA THR A 49 -5.37 -1.86 1.59
C THR A 49 -5.84 -2.69 2.78
N GLU A 50 -6.15 -3.99 2.59
CA GLU A 50 -6.54 -4.88 3.68
C GLU A 50 -5.40 -5.13 4.68
N LEU A 51 -4.16 -5.24 4.21
CA LEU A 51 -3.00 -5.39 5.08
C LEU A 51 -2.81 -4.15 5.97
N VAL A 52 -2.92 -2.95 5.40
CA VAL A 52 -2.83 -1.69 6.13
C VAL A 52 -4.01 -1.53 7.09
N ASN A 53 -5.23 -1.85 6.64
CA ASN A 53 -6.43 -1.82 7.46
C ASN A 53 -6.30 -2.74 8.69
N ASN A 54 -5.77 -3.95 8.50
CA ASN A 54 -5.46 -4.88 9.59
C ASN A 54 -4.38 -4.33 10.53
N ALA A 55 -3.33 -3.68 10.01
CA ALA A 55 -2.31 -3.04 10.82
C ALA A 55 -2.89 -1.90 11.67
N ILE A 56 -3.83 -1.12 11.14
CA ILE A 56 -4.50 -0.02 11.86
C ILE A 56 -5.39 -0.56 12.97
N HIS A 57 -6.37 -1.41 12.61
CA HIS A 57 -7.41 -1.85 13.53
C HIS A 57 -6.93 -2.95 14.50
N HIS A 58 -6.23 -3.96 13.99
CA HIS A 58 -5.84 -5.12 14.79
C HIS A 58 -4.44 -4.98 15.39
N GLY A 59 -3.50 -4.40 14.65
CA GLY A 59 -2.12 -4.20 15.15
C GLY A 59 -2.01 -3.02 16.10
N ASN A 60 -2.42 -1.84 15.64
CA ASN A 60 -2.24 -0.59 16.36
C ASN A 60 -3.42 -0.25 17.27
N HIS A 61 -4.58 -0.90 17.08
CA HIS A 61 -5.82 -0.67 17.83
C HIS A 61 -6.36 0.76 17.69
N ASP A 62 -6.34 1.30 16.46
CA ASP A 62 -6.81 2.65 16.14
C ASP A 62 -6.07 3.76 16.89
N ASP A 63 -4.90 3.46 17.45
CA ASP A 63 -4.05 4.42 18.14
C ASP A 63 -3.31 5.30 17.13
N ILE A 64 -3.87 6.48 16.87
CA ILE A 64 -3.32 7.49 15.95
C ILE A 64 -1.90 7.97 16.31
N SER A 65 -1.43 7.72 17.54
CA SER A 65 -0.04 8.03 17.92
C SER A 65 0.97 7.02 17.34
N LYS A 66 0.49 5.84 16.91
CA LYS A 66 1.29 4.83 16.23
C LYS A 66 1.29 5.07 14.72
N GLN A 67 2.22 4.39 14.05
CA GLN A 67 2.45 4.53 12.62
C GLN A 67 2.30 3.18 11.93
N VAL A 68 1.90 3.22 10.66
CA VAL A 68 2.02 2.10 9.73
C VAL A 68 3.13 2.44 8.74
N THR A 69 3.96 1.45 8.40
CA THR A 69 5.02 1.57 7.38
C THR A 69 4.72 0.59 6.26
N VAL A 70 4.74 1.08 5.02
CA VAL A 70 4.42 0.32 3.82
C VAL A 70 5.47 0.57 2.77
#